data_AF-A0AAW9FSR8-F1
#
_entry.id   AF-A0AAW9FSR8-F1
#
_cell.length_a   1.000
_cell.length_b   1.000
_cell.length_c   1.000
_cell.angle_alpha   90.00
_cell.angle_beta   90.00
_cell.angle_gamma   90.00
#
_symmetry.space_group_name_H-M   'P 1'
#
loop_
_entity.id
_entity.type
_entity.pdbx_description
1 polymer ?
#
loop_
_entity_poly.entity_id
_entity_poly.type
_entity_poly.pdbx_seq_one_letter_code
_entity_poly.pdbx_strand_id
1 'polypeptide(L)'
;MASCEASRDGQRVIAQRCGDYCESITGAVHPFERPVKRNDPTPTDLVFPQDHQQFNKVLAACDLKTDREGNRRSAYSLRHTYICVRLLEGVDIYQIAKNCRTSVEMIEKHYAVHL
;
A
#
# COMPACT_ATOMS: atom_id res chain seq x y z
N MET A 1 -19.45 -0.41 1.14
CA MET A 1 -18.69 0.55 1.97
C MET A 1 -17.46 -0.18 2.46
N ALA A 2 -16.29 0.45 2.42
CA ALA A 2 -15.08 -0.17 2.97
C ALA A 2 -14.91 0.28 4.41
N SER A 3 -15.33 -0.54 5.38
CA SER A 3 -14.89 -0.36 6.75
C SER A 3 -13.39 -0.68 6.79
N CYS A 4 -12.61 0.23 7.37
CA CYS A 4 -11.19 0.03 7.65
C CYS A 4 -11.05 -0.22 9.15
N GLU A 5 -10.46 -1.35 9.52
CA GLU A 5 -10.37 -1.84 10.91
C GLU A 5 -8.93 -2.23 11.20
N ALA A 6 -8.48 -2.15 12.45
CA ALA A 6 -7.18 -2.70 12.82
C ALA A 6 -7.23 -4.23 12.82
N SER A 7 -6.13 -4.87 12.40
CA SER A 7 -5.98 -6.33 12.53
C SER A 7 -5.97 -6.75 14.00
N ARG A 8 -6.20 -8.05 14.26
CA ARG A 8 -6.24 -8.59 15.64
C ARG A 8 -4.98 -8.27 16.44
N ASP A 9 -3.83 -8.25 15.79
CA ASP A 9 -2.53 -7.95 16.40
C ASP A 9 -2.26 -6.44 16.52
N GLY A 10 -3.17 -5.58 16.05
CA GLY A 10 -3.06 -4.12 16.10
C GLY A 10 -1.97 -3.52 15.20
N GLN A 11 -1.33 -4.33 14.35
CA GLN A 11 -0.21 -3.89 13.53
C GLN A 11 -0.58 -3.57 12.08
N ARG A 12 -1.73 -4.04 11.59
CA ARG A 12 -2.16 -3.84 10.19
C ARG A 12 -3.55 -3.22 10.14
N VAL A 13 -3.88 -2.61 9.01
CA VAL A 13 -5.21 -2.11 8.68
C VAL A 13 -5.82 -3.06 7.67
N ILE A 14 -7.05 -3.50 7.94
CA ILE A 14 -7.85 -4.37 7.10
C ILE A 14 -8.99 -3.53 6.54
N ALA A 15 -9.21 -3.57 5.23
CA ALA A 15 -10.30 -2.86 4.57
C ALA A 15 -11.19 -3.84 3.81
N GLN A 16 -12.50 -3.79 4.01
CA GLN A 16 -13.43 -4.61 3.23
C GLN A 16 -13.74 -3.96 1.88
N ARG A 17 -13.60 -4.69 0.77
CA ARG A 17 -13.94 -4.15 -0.56
C ARG A 17 -14.45 -5.23 -1.49
N CYS A 18 -15.65 -5.05 -2.04
CA CYS A 18 -16.30 -6.01 -2.96
C CYS A 18 -16.41 -7.43 -2.39
N GLY A 19 -16.67 -7.59 -1.08
CA GLY A 19 -16.81 -8.90 -0.44
C GLY A 19 -15.50 -9.56 -0.01
N ASP A 20 -14.36 -9.04 -0.45
CA ASP A 20 -13.02 -9.47 -0.04
C ASP A 20 -12.40 -8.50 0.97
N TYR A 21 -11.36 -8.96 1.67
CA TYR A 21 -10.58 -8.15 2.61
C TYR A 21 -9.22 -7.80 1.98
N CYS A 22 -8.82 -6.54 2.11
CA CYS A 22 -7.49 -6.06 1.78
C CYS A 22 -6.70 -5.78 3.05
N GLU A 23 -5.49 -6.31 3.15
CA GLU A 23 -4.60 -6.09 4.28
C GLU A 23 -3.47 -5.15 3.90
N SER A 24 -3.16 -4.21 4.80
CA SER A 24 -1.99 -3.35 4.71
C SER A 24 -0.70 -4.09 5.09
N ILE A 25 0.42 -3.42 4.87
CA ILE A 25 1.71 -3.79 5.48
C ILE A 25 1.67 -3.64 7.01
N THR A 26 2.55 -4.36 7.68
CA THR A 26 2.84 -4.24 9.12
C THR A 26 3.27 -2.81 9.46
N GLY A 27 2.70 -2.24 10.53
CA GLY A 27 2.95 -0.87 10.99
C GLY A 27 2.10 0.22 10.34
N ALA A 28 1.18 -0.12 9.43
CA ALA A 28 0.35 0.88 8.72
C ALA A 28 -0.75 1.52 9.58
N VAL A 29 -1.01 1.00 10.79
CA VAL A 29 -2.03 1.54 11.71
C VAL A 29 -1.71 2.97 12.12
N HIS A 30 -0.47 3.26 12.54
CA HIS A 30 -0.10 4.62 12.95
C HIS A 30 -0.22 5.66 11.83
N PRO A 31 0.25 5.39 10.58
CA PRO A 31 -0.03 6.25 9.43
C PRO A 31 -1.50 6.51 9.15
N PHE A 32 -2.39 5.55 9.44
CA PHE A 32 -3.84 5.68 9.27
C PHE A 32 -4.49 6.47 10.41
N GLU A 33 -4.12 6.20 11.66
CA GLU A 33 -4.67 6.91 12.82
C GLU A 33 -4.31 8.39 12.84
N ARG A 34 -3.13 8.77 12.35
CA ARG A 34 -2.66 10.16 12.32
C ARG A 34 -3.61 11.12 11.60
N PRO A 35 -4.00 10.88 10.33
CA PRO A 35 -4.96 11.73 9.64
C PRO A 35 -6.36 11.68 10.25
N VAL A 36 -6.80 10.53 10.76
CA VAL A 36 -8.09 10.40 11.46
C VAL A 36 -8.12 11.30 12.70
N LYS A 37 -7.09 11.24 13.55
CA LYS A 37 -6.95 12.08 14.74
C LYS A 37 -6.84 13.57 14.42
N ARG A 38 -6.22 13.91 13.28
CA ARG A 38 -5.99 15.31 12.87
C ARG A 38 -7.25 15.96 12.29
N ASN A 39 -8.02 15.20 11.52
CA ASN A 39 -9.12 15.74 10.71
C ASN A 39 -10.51 15.41 11.26
N ASP A 40 -10.62 14.52 12.26
CA ASP A 40 -11.87 14.00 12.83
C ASP A 40 -12.96 13.74 11.77
N PRO A 41 -12.66 12.92 10.74
CA PRO A 41 -13.53 12.76 9.58
C PRO A 41 -14.78 11.96 9.95
N THR A 42 -15.91 12.29 9.32
CA THR A 42 -17.07 11.40 9.35
C THR A 42 -16.80 10.14 8.51
N PRO A 43 -17.50 9.01 8.72
CA PRO A 43 -17.25 7.77 7.97
C PRO A 43 -17.40 7.89 6.44
N THR A 44 -18.10 8.92 5.98
CA THR A 44 -18.29 9.20 4.54
C THR A 44 -17.20 10.09 3.95
N ASP A 45 -16.40 10.74 4.78
CA ASP A 45 -15.37 11.67 4.32
C ASP A 45 -14.15 10.94 3.81
N LEU A 46 -13.46 11.57 2.86
CA LEU A 46 -12.19 11.07 2.36
C LEU A 46 -11.12 11.22 3.45
N VAL A 47 -10.43 10.12 3.78
CA VAL A 47 -9.28 10.12 4.70
C VAL A 47 -8.17 11.05 4.19
N PHE A 48 -8.01 11.16 2.86
CA PHE A 48 -7.08 12.06 2.19
C PHE A 48 -7.83 13.01 1.25
N PRO A 49 -8.23 14.20 1.73
CA PRO A 49 -9.04 15.14 0.93
C PRO A 49 -8.23 15.98 -0.07
N GLN A 50 -6.90 16.02 0.05
CA GLN A 50 -6.01 16.86 -0.78
C GLN A 50 -5.24 16.02 -1.79
N ASP A 51 -4.85 16.63 -2.92
CA ASP A 51 -4.06 15.98 -3.98
C ASP A 51 -2.65 15.57 -3.49
N HIS A 52 -2.18 14.42 -3.97
CA HIS A 52 -1.01 13.67 -3.48
C HIS A 52 0.30 14.15 -4.12
N GLN A 53 0.40 15.44 -4.45
CA GLN A 53 1.62 16.00 -5.06
C GLN A 53 2.81 16.05 -4.09
N GLN A 54 2.57 15.92 -2.78
CA GLN A 54 3.62 15.92 -1.77
C GLN A 54 4.63 14.80 -2.02
N PHE A 55 4.18 13.64 -2.50
CA PHE A 55 5.08 12.52 -2.79
C PHE A 55 6.11 12.89 -3.85
N ASN A 56 5.69 13.54 -4.94
CA ASN A 56 6.61 13.98 -5.99
C ASN A 56 7.59 15.06 -5.49
N LYS A 57 7.14 15.97 -4.61
CA LYS A 57 8.00 16.99 -4.00
C LYS A 57 9.06 16.36 -3.11
N VAL A 58 8.70 15.38 -2.28
CA VAL A 58 9.65 14.64 -1.43
C VAL A 58 10.65 13.87 -2.28
N LEU A 59 10.20 13.18 -3.34
CA LEU A 59 11.10 12.48 -4.25
C LEU A 59 12.10 13.43 -4.94
N ALA A 60 11.67 14.63 -5.31
CA ALA A 60 12.56 15.64 -5.89
C ALA A 60 13.55 16.18 -4.86
N ALA A 61 13.10 16.47 -3.63
CA ALA A 61 13.95 16.97 -2.57
C ALA A 61 15.03 15.96 -2.12
N CYS A 62 14.74 14.66 -2.19
CA CYS A 62 15.68 13.59 -1.86
C CYS A 62 16.53 13.11 -3.05
N ASP A 63 16.38 13.71 -4.23
CA ASP A 63 17.01 13.24 -5.47
C ASP A 63 16.73 11.75 -5.79
N LEU A 64 15.49 11.31 -5.50
CA LEU A 64 15.02 9.94 -5.69
C LEU A 64 14.01 9.84 -6.83
N LYS A 65 13.91 10.85 -7.70
CA LYS A 65 12.88 10.88 -8.75
C LYS A 65 13.10 9.82 -9.83
N THR A 66 14.34 9.40 -10.03
CA THR A 66 14.73 8.30 -10.92
C THR A 66 15.41 7.20 -10.12
N ASP A 67 15.25 5.96 -10.55
CA ASP A 67 16.05 4.85 -10.06
C ASP A 67 17.40 4.75 -10.78
N ARG A 68 18.16 3.69 -10.49
CA ARG A 68 19.48 3.44 -11.07
C ARG A 68 19.43 3.11 -12.56
N GLU A 69 18.28 2.65 -13.05
CA GLU A 69 18.04 2.29 -14.44
C GLU A 69 17.45 3.46 -15.24
N GLY A 70 17.25 4.61 -14.58
CA GLY A 70 16.67 5.82 -15.18
C GLY A 70 15.14 5.81 -15.21
N ASN A 71 14.46 4.83 -14.61
CA ASN A 71 13.00 4.82 -14.56
C ASN A 71 12.49 5.83 -13.54
N ARG A 72 11.39 6.51 -13.89
CA ARG A 72 10.77 7.52 -13.02
C ARG A 72 10.00 6.86 -11.87
N ARG A 73 10.34 7.22 -10.63
CA ARG A 73 9.57 6.80 -9.45
C ARG A 73 8.26 7.58 -9.32
N SER A 74 7.20 6.84 -9.03
CA SER A 74 5.84 7.36 -8.81
C SER A 74 5.17 6.60 -7.66
N ALA A 75 3.94 6.96 -7.29
CA ALA A 75 3.19 6.21 -6.29
C ALA A 75 3.02 4.72 -6.67
N TYR A 76 3.07 4.40 -7.97
CA TYR A 76 3.05 3.01 -8.44
C TYR A 76 4.30 2.23 -7.98
N SER A 77 5.44 2.89 -7.82
CA SER A 77 6.66 2.26 -7.27
C SER A 77 6.43 1.72 -5.85
N LEU A 78 5.57 2.37 -5.05
CA LEU A 78 5.22 1.89 -3.71
C LEU A 78 4.47 0.56 -3.76
N ARG A 79 3.68 0.31 -4.82
CA ARG A 79 3.00 -0.97 -5.02
C ARG A 79 3.98 -2.10 -5.31
N HIS A 80 5.03 -1.83 -6.09
CA HIS A 80 6.11 -2.80 -6.30
C HIS A 80 6.78 -3.14 -4.96
N THR A 81 7.16 -2.14 -4.18
CA THR A 81 7.74 -2.35 -2.84
C THR A 81 6.81 -3.15 -1.94
N TYR A 82 5.51 -2.87 -1.94
CA TYR A 82 4.52 -3.63 -1.18
C TYR A 82 4.51 -5.11 -1.57
N ILE A 83 4.45 -5.44 -2.86
CA ILE A 83 4.45 -6.84 -3.32
C ILE A 83 5.73 -7.56 -2.87
N CYS A 84 6.90 -6.94 -3.08
CA CYS A 84 8.18 -7.52 -2.66
C CYS A 84 8.23 -7.78 -1.14
N VAL A 85 7.87 -6.77 -0.34
CA VAL A 85 7.93 -6.90 1.13
C VAL A 85 6.98 -7.98 1.63
N ARG A 86 5.77 -8.08 1.06
CA ARG A 86 4.80 -9.12 1.45
C ARG A 86 5.26 -10.53 1.09
N LEU A 87 5.90 -10.69 -0.07
CA LEU A 87 6.51 -11.97 -0.43
C LEU A 87 7.65 -12.33 0.52
N LEU A 88 8.50 -11.37 0.91
CA LEU A 88 9.57 -11.57 1.89
C LEU A 88 9.06 -11.88 3.29
N GLU A 89 7.91 -11.32 3.69
CA GLU A 89 7.20 -11.67 4.93
C GLU A 89 6.62 -13.10 4.90
N GLY A 90 6.68 -13.80 3.76
CA GLY A 90 6.16 -15.17 3.60
C GLY A 90 4.64 -15.23 3.44
N VAL A 91 4.01 -14.13 3.03
CA VAL A 91 2.56 -14.06 2.81
C VAL A 91 2.19 -14.81 1.54
N ASP A 92 1.09 -15.55 1.60
CA ASP A 92 0.59 -16.33 0.47
C ASP A 92 0.34 -15.43 -0.78
N ILE A 93 0.88 -15.86 -1.92
CA ILE A 93 0.83 -15.12 -3.18
C ILE A 93 -0.60 -14.85 -3.65
N TYR A 94 -1.54 -15.76 -3.35
CA TYR A 94 -2.96 -15.56 -3.68
C TYR A 94 -3.56 -14.39 -2.90
N GLN A 95 -3.17 -14.18 -1.64
CA GLN A 95 -3.62 -13.03 -0.85
C GLN A 95 -3.04 -11.72 -1.39
N ILE A 96 -1.77 -11.73 -1.81
CA ILE A 96 -1.12 -10.56 -2.42
C ILE A 96 -1.78 -10.20 -3.76
N ALA A 97 -2.06 -11.21 -4.59
CA ALA A 97 -2.76 -11.08 -5.86
C ALA A 97 -4.15 -10.44 -5.69
N LYS A 98 -4.91 -10.89 -4.67
CA LYS A 98 -6.21 -10.31 -4.31
C LYS A 98 -6.10 -8.84 -3.87
N ASN A 99 -5.20 -8.52 -2.94
CA ASN A 99 -5.00 -7.14 -2.47
C ASN A 99 -4.59 -6.20 -3.63
N CYS A 100 -3.75 -6.71 -4.53
CA CYS A 100 -3.26 -5.94 -5.66
C CYS A 100 -4.25 -5.91 -6.83
N ARG A 101 -5.19 -6.84 -6.97
CA ARG A 101 -6.01 -7.03 -8.18
C ARG A 101 -5.16 -7.31 -9.40
N THR A 102 -4.33 -8.35 -9.31
CA THR A 102 -3.51 -8.84 -10.41
C THR A 102 -3.53 -10.37 -10.41
N SER A 103 -3.06 -11.01 -11.49
CA SER A 103 -2.96 -12.46 -11.53
C SER A 103 -1.73 -12.92 -10.73
N VAL A 104 -1.83 -14.12 -10.17
CA VAL A 104 -0.68 -14.79 -9.53
C VAL A 104 0.47 -14.92 -10.52
N GLU A 105 0.17 -15.31 -11.77
CA GLU A 105 1.16 -15.40 -12.86
C GLU A 105 1.95 -14.09 -13.05
N MET A 106 1.29 -12.93 -12.99
CA MET A 106 1.97 -11.64 -13.08
C MET A 106 2.89 -11.39 -11.89
N ILE A 107 2.51 -11.83 -10.69
CA ILE A 107 3.37 -11.70 -9.52
C ILE A 107 4.58 -12.64 -9.63
N GLU A 108 4.37 -13.90 -10.02
CA GLU A 108 5.44 -14.88 -10.19
C GLU A 108 6.45 -14.41 -11.24
N LYS A 109 5.97 -14.00 -12.40
CA LYS A 109 6.83 -13.57 -13.52
C LYS A 109 7.64 -12.31 -13.21
N HIS A 110 7.11 -11.37 -12.44
CA HIS A 110 7.74 -10.07 -12.21
C HIS A 110 8.48 -9.95 -10.87
N TYR A 111 8.18 -10.81 -9.90
CA TYR A 111 8.73 -10.70 -8.54
C TYR A 111 9.33 -12.01 -8.04
N ALA A 112 8.84 -13.18 -8.44
CA ALA A 112 9.42 -14.46 -8.03
C ALA A 112 10.72 -14.82 -8.77
N VAL A 113 11.06 -14.11 -9.85
CA VAL A 113 12.36 -14.25 -10.53
C VAL A 113 13.53 -13.74 -9.65
N HIS A 114 13.24 -12.95 -8.62
CA HIS A 114 14.23 -12.30 -7.77
C HIS A 114 14.17 -12.71 -6.28
N LEU A 115 13.40 -13.77 -5.96
CA LEU A 115 13.35 -14.42 -4.66
C LEU A 115 14.10 -15.75 -4.73
#